data_AF-A0A7V2G0A1-F1
#
_entry.id   AF-A0A7V2G0A1-F1
#
_cell.length_a   1.000
_cell.length_b   1.000
_cell.length_c   1.000
_cell.angle_alpha   90.00
_cell.angle_beta   90.00
_cell.angle_gamma   90.00
#
_symmetry.space_group_name_H-M   'P 1'
#
loop_
_entity.id
_entity.type
_entity.pdbx_description
1 polymer ?
#
loop_
_entity_poly.entity_id
_entity_poly.type
_entity_poly.pdbx_seq_one_letter_code
_entity_poly.pdbx_strand_id
1 'polypeptide(L)'
;MKAKRRQELRTNELAQMLLDLRAFYQKYANYIWGGALAVVVVLAAGTFWHRSTQGRVDQAWSQFYTVSLSLQQPDRKDEGFSSAINQLKDLADDAPDQRLRAQARLRLGQVFWAKAMDSAADTAQTTGFLAEARKAYEEVLRGESADPLQGALARLSLAAIAENERQFEQARDLYRQVAESPAVKLTGVDVLASEALERLAEVPEAVTFPPKPASTQPSAGEGAASSPATRTADVADPSQLPSVRPTTQPAPEPGR
;
A
#
# COMPACT_ATOMS: atom_id res chain seq x y z
N MET A 1 31.23 -71.79 39.29
CA MET A 1 30.62 -71.02 40.42
C MET A 1 31.03 -69.53 40.51
N LYS A 2 31.75 -68.93 39.54
CA LYS A 2 32.16 -67.50 39.60
C LYS A 2 31.11 -66.48 39.08
N ALA A 3 29.97 -66.94 38.55
CA ALA A 3 28.95 -66.06 37.95
C ALA A 3 27.99 -65.42 38.99
N LYS A 4 27.62 -66.14 40.06
CA LYS A 4 26.66 -65.63 41.08
C LYS A 4 27.21 -64.46 41.91
N ARG A 5 28.49 -64.49 42.30
CA ARG A 5 29.12 -63.36 43.03
C ARG A 5 29.24 -62.07 42.23
N ARG A 6 29.22 -62.11 40.88
CA ARG A 6 29.24 -60.90 40.04
C ARG A 6 27.86 -60.24 39.92
N GLN A 7 26.78 -61.01 40.11
CA GLN A 7 25.43 -60.46 40.14
C GLN A 7 25.12 -59.77 41.46
N GLU A 8 25.59 -60.30 42.60
CA GLU A 8 25.41 -59.67 43.92
C GLU A 8 26.12 -58.32 44.03
N LEU A 9 27.26 -58.13 43.36
CA LEU A 9 27.94 -56.83 43.31
C LEU A 9 27.16 -55.79 42.49
N ARG A 10 26.45 -56.20 41.42
CA ARG A 10 25.66 -55.28 40.57
C ARG A 10 24.34 -54.84 41.20
N THR A 11 23.67 -55.71 41.97
CA THR A 11 22.43 -55.34 42.65
C THR A 11 22.65 -54.34 43.78
N ASN A 12 23.82 -54.40 44.44
CA ASN A 12 24.14 -53.45 45.52
C ASN A 12 24.47 -52.06 44.98
N GLU A 13 25.16 -51.96 43.84
CA GLU A 13 25.45 -50.67 43.18
C GLU A 13 24.17 -49.92 42.78
N LEU A 14 23.14 -50.62 42.29
CA LEU A 14 21.89 -49.97 41.86
C LEU A 14 21.05 -49.45 43.03
N ALA A 15 21.01 -50.20 44.13
CA ALA A 15 20.33 -49.76 45.35
C ALA A 15 21.02 -48.53 45.97
N GLN A 16 22.36 -48.52 45.96
CA GLN A 16 23.15 -47.39 46.44
C GLN A 16 22.99 -46.17 45.53
N MET A 17 22.97 -46.35 44.21
CA MET A 17 22.68 -45.28 43.25
C MET A 17 21.29 -44.65 43.45
N LEU A 18 20.26 -45.44 43.79
CA LEU A 18 18.92 -44.90 44.08
C LEU A 18 18.87 -44.10 45.39
N LEU A 19 19.60 -44.54 46.43
CA LEU A 19 19.69 -43.81 47.69
C LEU A 19 20.46 -42.49 47.52
N ASP A 20 21.56 -42.52 46.77
CA ASP A 20 22.34 -41.33 46.44
C ASP A 20 21.54 -40.35 45.57
N LEU A 21 20.76 -40.84 44.62
CA LEU A 21 19.86 -40.01 43.81
C LEU A 21 18.80 -39.33 44.67
N ARG A 22 18.23 -40.03 45.66
CA ARG A 22 17.25 -39.45 46.60
C ARG A 22 17.90 -38.38 47.48
N ALA A 23 19.08 -38.64 48.02
CA ALA A 23 19.82 -37.66 48.83
C ALA A 23 20.22 -36.43 48.00
N PHE A 24 20.62 -36.64 46.75
CA PHE A 24 20.89 -35.58 45.78
C PHE A 24 19.64 -34.72 45.54
N TYR A 25 18.50 -35.34 45.25
CA TYR A 25 17.24 -34.62 45.08
C TYR A 25 16.84 -33.85 46.34
N GLN A 26 16.97 -34.43 47.54
CA GLN A 26 16.64 -33.69 48.77
C GLN A 26 17.55 -32.48 48.99
N LYS A 27 18.84 -32.61 48.66
CA LYS A 27 19.81 -31.51 48.80
C LYS A 27 19.61 -30.41 47.76
N TYR A 28 19.26 -30.77 46.52
CA TYR A 28 19.18 -29.84 45.40
C TYR A 28 17.76 -29.52 44.93
N ALA A 29 16.71 -30.10 45.52
CA ALA A 29 15.31 -29.89 45.10
C ALA A 29 14.95 -28.41 45.05
N ASN A 30 15.35 -27.63 46.06
CA ASN A 30 15.07 -26.19 46.09
C ASN A 30 15.75 -25.44 44.94
N TYR A 31 16.97 -25.82 44.56
CA TYR A 31 17.68 -25.23 43.42
C TYR A 31 17.06 -25.65 42.09
N ILE A 32 16.64 -26.92 41.96
CA ILE A 32 15.97 -27.43 40.75
C ILE A 32 14.62 -26.72 40.56
N TRP A 33 13.81 -26.63 41.62
CA TRP A 33 12.53 -25.92 41.57
C TRP A 33 12.71 -24.41 41.33
N GLY A 34 13.70 -23.79 41.96
CA GLY A 34 14.04 -22.38 41.72
C GLY A 34 14.47 -22.14 40.26
N GLY A 35 15.31 -23.01 39.72
CA GLY A 35 15.73 -22.96 38.31
C GLY A 35 14.57 -23.17 37.34
N ALA A 36 13.72 -24.17 37.59
CA ALA A 36 12.53 -24.42 36.77
C ALA A 36 11.56 -23.24 36.81
N LEU A 37 11.31 -22.65 37.98
CA LEU A 37 10.46 -21.47 38.14
C LEU A 37 11.04 -20.28 37.37
N ALA A 38 12.36 -20.04 37.47
CA ALA A 38 13.02 -18.97 36.72
C ALA A 38 12.85 -19.15 35.20
N VAL A 39 13.01 -20.37 34.68
CA VAL A 39 12.78 -20.67 33.26
C VAL A 39 11.33 -20.40 32.86
N VAL A 40 10.36 -20.84 33.66
CA VAL A 40 8.92 -20.58 33.40
C VAL A 40 8.62 -19.08 33.37
N VAL A 41 9.17 -18.30 34.30
CA VAL A 41 8.99 -16.84 34.34
C VAL A 41 9.57 -16.18 33.08
N VAL A 42 10.77 -16.58 32.65
CA VAL A 42 11.39 -16.04 31.42
C VAL A 42 10.55 -16.39 30.19
N LEU A 43 10.05 -17.63 30.08
CA LEU A 43 9.16 -18.03 28.98
C LEU A 43 7.82 -17.28 29.02
N ALA A 44 7.23 -17.09 30.20
CA ALA A 44 5.99 -16.33 30.36
C ALA A 44 6.18 -14.86 29.96
N ALA A 45 7.27 -14.22 30.39
CA ALA A 45 7.61 -12.85 30.01
C ALA A 45 7.86 -12.73 28.49
N GLY A 46 8.61 -13.65 27.90
CA GLY A 46 8.87 -13.66 26.46
C GLY A 46 7.60 -13.85 25.62
N THR A 47 6.73 -14.79 26.01
CA THR A 47 5.45 -15.03 25.32
C THR A 47 4.46 -13.88 25.50
N PHE A 48 4.42 -13.25 26.68
CA PHE A 48 3.60 -12.06 26.93
C PHE A 48 4.06 -10.88 26.07
N TRP A 49 5.37 -10.63 26.00
CA TRP A 49 5.90 -9.56 25.15
C TRP A 49 5.64 -9.83 23.68
N HIS A 50 5.86 -11.06 23.20
CA HIS A 50 5.58 -11.44 21.82
C HIS A 50 4.09 -11.25 21.45
N ARG A 51 3.17 -11.71 22.32
CA ARG A 51 1.72 -11.53 22.12
C ARG A 51 1.30 -10.06 22.15
N SER A 52 1.88 -9.27 23.05
CA SER A 52 1.61 -7.83 23.11
C SER A 52 2.06 -7.11 21.84
N THR A 53 3.22 -7.48 21.28
CA THR A 53 3.69 -6.90 20.01
C THR A 53 2.82 -7.30 18.83
N GLN A 54 2.39 -8.57 18.74
CA GLN A 54 1.50 -9.04 17.68
C GLN A 54 0.15 -8.33 17.72
N GLY A 55 -0.44 -8.15 18.90
CA GLY A 55 -1.71 -7.43 19.04
C GLY A 55 -1.64 -5.98 18.56
N ARG A 56 -0.51 -5.30 18.78
CA ARG A 56 -0.28 -3.93 18.27
C ARG A 56 -0.15 -3.89 16.75
N VAL A 57 0.52 -4.88 16.15
CA VAL A 57 0.66 -5.02 14.70
C VAL A 57 -0.72 -5.26 14.07
N ASP A 58 -1.51 -6.20 14.60
CA ASP A 58 -2.85 -6.51 14.09
C ASP A 58 -3.80 -5.31 14.20
N GLN A 59 -3.75 -4.59 15.33
CA GLN A 59 -4.51 -3.36 15.51
C GLN A 59 -4.10 -2.29 14.49
N ALA A 60 -2.80 -2.09 14.26
CA ALA A 60 -2.32 -1.12 13.29
C ALA A 60 -2.73 -1.48 11.84
N TRP A 61 -2.71 -2.76 11.47
CA TRP A 61 -3.21 -3.22 10.17
C TRP A 61 -4.71 -2.98 10.01
N SER A 62 -5.51 -3.31 11.02
CA SER A 62 -6.97 -3.05 10.96
C SER A 62 -7.30 -1.56 10.85
N GLN A 63 -6.56 -0.70 11.55
CA GLN A 63 -6.66 0.75 11.41
C GLN A 63 -6.29 1.20 10.00
N PHE A 64 -5.18 0.70 9.44
CA PHE A 64 -4.77 1.00 8.07
C PHE A 64 -5.85 0.65 7.04
N TYR A 65 -6.48 -0.53 7.14
CA TYR A 65 -7.55 -0.91 6.23
C TYR A 65 -8.79 -0.01 6.38
N THR A 66 -9.17 0.31 7.61
CA THR A 66 -10.30 1.21 7.90
C THR A 66 -10.07 2.60 7.29
N VAL A 67 -8.88 3.16 7.50
CA VAL A 67 -8.49 4.46 6.94
C VAL A 67 -8.44 4.40 5.41
N SER A 68 -7.83 3.36 4.85
CA SER A 68 -7.68 3.19 3.39
C SER A 68 -9.01 3.06 2.67
N LEU A 69 -9.95 2.29 3.24
CA LEU A 69 -11.29 2.14 2.69
C LEU A 69 -12.07 3.46 2.76
N SER A 70 -11.92 4.19 3.87
CA SER A 70 -12.59 5.47 4.04
C SER A 70 -12.09 6.53 3.03
N LEU A 71 -10.85 6.44 2.57
CA LEU A 71 -10.28 7.31 1.53
C LEU A 71 -10.76 6.98 0.11
N GLN A 72 -11.39 5.83 -0.12
CA GLN A 72 -11.95 5.47 -1.43
C GLN A 72 -13.37 6.03 -1.65
N GLN A 73 -13.99 6.63 -0.63
CA GLN A 73 -15.34 7.16 -0.75
C GLN A 73 -15.31 8.51 -1.50
N PRO A 74 -15.96 8.63 -2.68
CA PRO A 74 -15.88 9.83 -3.52
C PRO A 74 -16.59 11.05 -2.91
N ASP A 75 -17.64 10.85 -2.10
CA ASP A 75 -18.46 11.92 -1.51
C ASP A 75 -17.91 12.48 -0.20
N ARG A 76 -16.65 12.20 0.15
CA ARG A 76 -16.12 12.58 1.45
C ARG A 76 -15.81 14.08 1.48
N LYS A 77 -16.49 14.79 2.38
CA LYS A 77 -16.19 16.20 2.71
C LYS A 77 -14.72 16.37 3.15
N ASP A 78 -14.17 17.54 2.90
CA ASP A 78 -12.76 17.89 3.15
C ASP A 78 -12.28 17.60 4.59
N GLU A 79 -13.16 17.73 5.58
CA GLU A 79 -12.86 17.43 6.99
C GLU A 79 -12.51 15.95 7.21
N GLY A 80 -13.30 15.04 6.63
CA GLY A 80 -13.08 13.59 6.76
C GLY A 80 -11.82 13.14 6.02
N PHE A 81 -11.49 13.82 4.92
CA PHE A 81 -10.27 13.58 4.17
C PHE A 81 -9.02 13.97 4.97
N SER A 82 -9.02 15.17 5.56
CA SER A 82 -7.91 15.67 6.38
C SER A 82 -7.63 14.77 7.59
N SER A 83 -8.69 14.32 8.27
CA SER A 83 -8.55 13.37 9.39
C SER A 83 -7.97 12.02 8.95
N ALA A 84 -8.38 11.50 7.79
CA ALA A 84 -7.88 10.23 7.29
C ALA A 84 -6.42 10.31 6.84
N ILE A 85 -5.99 11.43 6.25
CA ILE A 85 -4.58 11.69 5.94
C ILE A 85 -3.74 11.70 7.22
N ASN A 86 -4.19 12.40 8.27
CA ASN A 86 -3.44 12.47 9.53
C ASN A 86 -3.29 11.08 10.16
N GLN A 87 -4.36 10.28 10.20
CA GLN A 87 -4.28 8.90 10.69
C GLN A 87 -3.33 8.03 9.87
N LEU A 88 -3.25 8.25 8.56
CA LEU A 88 -2.33 7.52 7.70
C LEU A 88 -0.87 7.98 7.88
N LYS A 89 -0.63 9.26 8.18
CA LYS A 89 0.69 9.79 8.59
C LYS A 89 1.12 9.20 9.92
N ASP A 90 0.24 9.17 10.91
CA ASP A 90 0.52 8.54 12.21
C ASP A 90 0.90 7.06 12.03
N LEU A 91 0.20 6.31 11.18
CA LEU A 91 0.54 4.93 10.85
C LEU A 91 1.89 4.81 10.09
N ALA A 92 2.23 5.76 9.22
CA ALA A 92 3.51 5.76 8.51
C ALA A 92 4.70 5.99 9.45
N ASP A 93 4.51 6.78 10.51
CA ASP A 93 5.56 7.18 11.42
C ASP A 93 5.70 6.23 12.61
N ASP A 94 4.58 5.83 13.23
CA ASP A 94 4.56 5.14 14.53
C ASP A 94 4.25 3.64 14.47
N ALA A 95 3.91 3.08 13.29
CA ALA A 95 3.56 1.67 13.23
C ALA A 95 4.74 0.74 13.62
N PRO A 96 4.50 -0.28 14.46
CA PRO A 96 5.55 -1.19 14.93
C PRO A 96 6.14 -2.05 13.81
N ASP A 97 5.37 -2.30 12.75
CA ASP A 97 5.80 -3.06 11.58
C ASP A 97 6.33 -2.14 10.48
N GLN A 98 7.54 -2.43 10.01
CA GLN A 98 8.19 -1.68 8.93
C GLN A 98 7.46 -1.82 7.59
N ARG A 99 6.87 -2.99 7.31
CA ARG A 99 6.08 -3.19 6.08
C ARG A 99 4.82 -2.35 6.08
N LEU A 100 4.15 -2.25 7.23
CA LEU A 100 3.00 -1.39 7.42
C LEU A 100 3.36 0.09 7.25
N ARG A 101 4.48 0.55 7.82
CA ARG A 101 4.96 1.94 7.63
C ARG A 101 5.18 2.28 6.16
N ALA A 102 5.84 1.39 5.41
CA ALA A 102 6.04 1.56 3.97
C ALA A 102 4.71 1.52 3.19
N GLN A 103 3.79 0.62 3.54
CA GLN A 103 2.46 0.56 2.92
C GLN A 103 1.64 1.83 3.17
N ALA A 104 1.67 2.38 4.39
CA ALA A 104 1.01 3.62 4.75
C ALA A 104 1.56 4.81 3.94
N ARG A 105 2.89 4.89 3.78
CA ARG A 105 3.53 5.92 2.94
C ARG A 105 3.18 5.78 1.45
N LEU A 106 3.20 4.57 0.90
CA LEU A 106 2.73 4.32 -0.47
C LEU A 106 1.30 4.82 -0.65
N ARG A 107 0.42 4.52 0.32
CA ARG A 107 -0.97 4.94 0.26
C ARG A 107 -1.12 6.46 0.39
N LEU A 108 -0.32 7.13 1.23
CA LEU A 108 -0.27 8.60 1.29
C LEU A 108 0.12 9.18 -0.06
N GLY A 109 1.17 8.65 -0.69
CA GLY A 109 1.62 9.08 -2.01
C GLY A 109 0.52 8.96 -3.06
N GLN A 110 -0.22 7.85 -3.07
CA GLN A 110 -1.32 7.62 -4.00
C GLN A 110 -2.47 8.61 -3.80
N VAL A 111 -2.81 8.90 -2.55
CA VAL A 111 -3.90 9.82 -2.18
C VAL A 111 -3.55 11.25 -2.59
N PHE A 112 -2.32 11.68 -2.33
CA PHE A 112 -1.86 13.00 -2.76
C PHE A 112 -1.77 13.11 -4.29
N TRP A 113 -1.26 12.08 -4.96
CA TRP A 113 -1.22 12.07 -6.42
C TRP A 113 -2.63 12.14 -7.03
N ALA A 114 -3.60 11.37 -6.50
CA ALA A 114 -4.99 11.46 -6.94
C ALA A 114 -5.57 12.87 -6.74
N LYS A 115 -5.34 13.49 -5.58
CA LYS A 115 -5.76 14.89 -5.34
C LYS A 115 -5.10 15.89 -6.27
N ALA A 116 -3.84 15.68 -6.64
CA ALA A 116 -3.17 16.51 -7.62
C ALA A 116 -3.86 16.44 -8.99
N MET A 117 -4.33 15.25 -9.40
CA MET A 117 -5.07 15.05 -10.65
C MET A 117 -6.48 15.66 -10.59
N ASP A 118 -7.18 15.55 -9.45
CA ASP A 118 -8.49 16.18 -9.25
C ASP A 118 -8.40 17.72 -9.25
N SER A 119 -7.27 18.27 -8.82
CA SER A 119 -7.06 19.72 -8.66
C SER A 119 -6.45 20.40 -9.89
N ALA A 120 -6.47 19.76 -11.07
CA ALA A 120 -5.74 20.21 -12.26
C ALA A 120 -6.01 21.66 -12.73
N ALA A 121 -7.12 22.28 -12.29
CA ALA A 121 -7.44 23.68 -12.55
C ALA A 121 -6.62 24.68 -11.71
N ASP A 122 -6.12 24.27 -10.53
CA ASP A 122 -5.32 25.08 -9.62
C ASP A 122 -3.88 24.58 -9.58
N THR A 123 -3.00 25.22 -10.35
CA THR A 123 -1.60 24.86 -10.47
C THR A 123 -0.87 24.84 -9.12
N ALA A 124 -1.18 25.78 -8.22
CA ALA A 124 -0.49 25.86 -6.93
C ALA A 124 -0.85 24.68 -6.02
N GLN A 125 -2.14 24.30 -5.99
CA GLN A 125 -2.59 23.12 -5.25
C GLN A 125 -2.04 21.83 -5.85
N THR A 126 -2.09 21.68 -7.18
CA THR A 126 -1.51 20.51 -7.87
C THR A 126 -0.03 20.35 -7.53
N THR A 127 0.77 21.42 -7.58
CA THR A 127 2.20 21.35 -7.22
C THR A 127 2.41 20.97 -5.75
N GLY A 128 1.61 21.51 -4.83
CA GLY A 128 1.68 21.15 -3.41
C GLY A 128 1.39 19.66 -3.17
N PHE A 129 0.34 19.12 -3.80
CA PHE A 129 0.02 17.70 -3.68
C PHE A 129 1.05 16.78 -4.34
N LEU A 130 1.61 17.14 -5.50
CA LEU A 130 2.69 16.37 -6.13
C LEU A 130 3.96 16.34 -5.27
N ALA A 131 4.29 17.45 -4.58
CA ALA A 131 5.43 17.50 -3.67
C ALA A 131 5.24 16.56 -2.46
N GLU A 132 4.05 16.56 -1.85
CA GLU A 132 3.73 15.63 -0.76
C GLU A 132 3.73 14.16 -1.23
N ALA A 133 3.20 13.90 -2.43
CA ALA A 133 3.23 12.56 -3.02
C ALA A 133 4.67 12.06 -3.23
N ARG A 134 5.53 12.89 -3.82
CA ARG A 134 6.94 12.60 -4.03
C ARG A 134 7.65 12.30 -2.72
N LYS A 135 7.47 13.15 -1.70
CA LYS A 135 8.07 12.98 -0.38
C LYS A 135 7.68 11.62 0.23
N ALA A 136 6.40 11.24 0.16
CA ALA A 136 5.92 9.98 0.69
C ALA A 136 6.57 8.77 -0.02
N TYR A 137 6.66 8.79 -1.35
CA TYR A 137 7.31 7.70 -2.11
C TYR A 137 8.82 7.65 -1.88
N GLU A 138 9.50 8.78 -1.78
CA GLU A 138 10.92 8.82 -1.43
C GLU A 138 11.19 8.27 -0.02
N GLU A 139 10.31 8.53 0.94
CA GLU A 139 10.43 7.94 2.27
C GLU A 139 10.29 6.41 2.26
N VAL A 140 9.48 5.83 1.36
CA VAL A 140 9.44 4.38 1.13
C VAL A 140 10.80 3.86 0.65
N LEU A 141 11.49 4.61 -0.21
CA LEU A 141 12.81 4.23 -0.74
C LEU A 141 13.96 4.49 0.24
N ARG A 142 13.84 5.50 1.11
CA ARG A 142 14.80 5.83 2.16
C ARG A 142 14.72 4.86 3.33
N GLY A 143 13.50 4.40 3.65
CA GLY A 143 13.34 3.29 4.58
C GLY A 143 13.90 2.01 3.96
N GLU A 144 14.48 1.13 4.77
CA GLU A 144 14.70 -0.26 4.35
C GLU A 144 13.32 -0.91 4.16
N SER A 145 12.68 -0.74 3.01
CA SER A 145 11.42 -1.44 2.73
C SER A 145 11.72 -2.94 2.77
N ALA A 146 11.15 -3.65 3.74
CA ALA A 146 11.34 -5.09 3.87
C ALA A 146 10.72 -5.88 2.69
N ASP A 147 9.97 -5.20 1.82
CA ASP A 147 9.34 -5.75 0.63
C ASP A 147 9.85 -5.03 -0.64
N PRO A 148 10.60 -5.74 -1.51
CA PRO A 148 11.07 -5.19 -2.78
C PRO A 148 9.95 -4.67 -3.69
N LEU A 149 8.74 -5.26 -3.60
CA LEU A 149 7.59 -4.83 -4.39
C LEU A 149 7.16 -3.41 -4.03
N GLN A 150 7.14 -3.07 -2.74
CA GLN A 150 6.80 -1.73 -2.28
C GLN A 150 7.79 -0.68 -2.81
N GLY A 151 9.09 -1.01 -2.78
CA GLY A 151 10.12 -0.14 -3.36
C GLY A 151 10.00 0.03 -4.88
N ALA A 152 9.56 -1.00 -5.60
CA ALA A 152 9.30 -0.89 -7.04
C ALA A 152 8.07 -0.03 -7.34
N LEU A 153 6.96 -0.22 -6.60
CA LEU A 153 5.76 0.60 -6.74
C LEU A 153 6.01 2.08 -6.43
N ALA A 154 6.84 2.38 -5.43
CA ALA A 154 7.28 3.74 -5.12
C ALA A 154 8.07 4.36 -6.30
N ARG A 155 9.04 3.62 -6.87
CA ARG A 155 9.80 4.08 -8.05
C ARG A 155 8.90 4.29 -9.27
N LEU A 156 7.98 3.36 -9.53
CA LEU A 156 7.00 3.48 -10.62
C LEU A 156 6.17 4.76 -10.48
N SER A 157 5.70 5.04 -9.26
CA SER A 157 4.89 6.22 -8.99
C SER A 157 5.70 7.52 -9.06
N LEU A 158 6.96 7.51 -8.62
CA LEU A 158 7.89 8.64 -8.81
C LEU A 158 8.18 8.90 -10.29
N ALA A 159 8.30 7.84 -11.10
CA ALA A 159 8.47 7.95 -12.55
C ALA A 159 7.26 8.61 -13.21
N ALA A 160 6.05 8.22 -12.82
CA ALA A 160 4.81 8.83 -13.31
C ALA A 160 4.69 10.32 -12.91
N ILE A 161 5.13 10.69 -11.70
CA ILE A 161 5.20 12.11 -11.29
C ILE A 161 6.21 12.87 -12.16
N ALA A 162 7.40 12.30 -12.39
CA ALA A 162 8.43 12.91 -13.23
C ALA A 162 7.95 13.08 -14.69
N GLU A 163 7.24 12.09 -15.24
CA GLU A 163 6.60 12.15 -16.56
C GLU A 163 5.57 13.29 -16.64
N ASN A 164 4.71 13.43 -15.62
CA ASN A 164 3.74 14.52 -15.53
C ASN A 164 4.42 15.91 -15.46
N GLU A 165 5.59 16.01 -14.83
CA GLU A 165 6.40 17.23 -14.76
C GLU A 165 7.29 17.44 -16.00
N ARG A 166 7.17 16.60 -17.04
CA ARG A 166 8.00 16.62 -18.26
C ARG A 166 9.49 16.38 -18.01
N GLN A 167 9.84 15.72 -16.90
CA GLN A 167 11.20 15.27 -16.57
C GLN A 167 11.44 13.87 -17.15
N PHE A 168 11.36 13.74 -18.47
CA PHE A 168 11.31 12.43 -19.15
C PHE A 168 12.55 11.56 -18.92
N GLU A 169 13.75 12.14 -18.83
CA GLU A 169 14.96 11.36 -18.54
C GLU A 169 14.92 10.74 -17.14
N GLN A 170 14.50 11.51 -16.14
CA GLN A 170 14.33 10.99 -14.78
C GLN A 170 13.26 9.90 -14.73
N ALA A 171 12.15 10.08 -15.45
CA ALA A 171 11.11 9.06 -15.56
C ALA A 171 11.66 7.77 -16.18
N ARG A 172 12.43 7.85 -17.28
CA ARG A 172 13.07 6.70 -17.93
C ARG A 172 14.02 5.96 -16.98
N ASP A 173 14.85 6.69 -16.24
CA ASP A 173 15.78 6.07 -15.30
C ASP A 173 15.06 5.34 -14.16
N LEU A 174 13.97 5.90 -13.65
CA LEU A 174 13.15 5.26 -12.62
C LEU A 174 12.39 4.04 -13.16
N TYR A 175 11.79 4.12 -14.34
CA TYR A 175 11.12 2.97 -14.97
C TYR A 175 12.12 1.85 -15.29
N ARG A 176 13.32 2.19 -15.78
CA ARG A 176 14.38 1.21 -16.06
C ARG A 176 14.80 0.45 -14.80
N GLN A 177 15.00 1.15 -13.69
CA GLN A 177 15.29 0.51 -12.40
C GLN A 177 14.20 -0.49 -11.96
N VAL A 178 12.94 -0.22 -12.28
CA VAL A 178 11.83 -1.13 -11.97
C VAL A 178 11.79 -2.32 -12.93
N ALA A 179 11.89 -2.08 -14.23
CA ALA A 179 11.85 -3.11 -15.28
C ALA A 179 13.03 -4.11 -15.18
N GLU A 180 14.21 -3.62 -14.80
CA GLU A 180 15.44 -4.44 -14.69
C GLU A 180 15.59 -5.11 -13.33
N SER A 181 14.76 -4.76 -12.33
CA SER A 181 14.88 -5.29 -10.98
C SER A 181 14.49 -6.78 -10.92
N PRO A 182 15.40 -7.69 -10.53
CA PRO A 182 15.08 -9.11 -10.42
C PRO A 182 14.06 -9.39 -9.32
N ALA A 183 13.95 -8.51 -8.33
CA ALA A 183 13.11 -8.69 -7.15
C ALA A 183 11.60 -8.51 -7.45
N VAL A 184 11.24 -7.95 -8.60
CA VAL A 184 9.84 -7.72 -9.00
C VAL A 184 9.48 -8.38 -10.33
N LYS A 185 10.35 -9.25 -10.85
CA LYS A 185 10.00 -10.04 -12.03
C LYS A 185 8.75 -10.88 -11.78
N LEU A 186 7.87 -10.93 -12.78
CA LEU A 186 6.60 -11.67 -12.74
C LEU A 186 5.55 -11.11 -11.75
N THR A 187 5.76 -9.89 -11.23
CA THR A 187 4.73 -9.22 -10.41
C THR A 187 3.78 -8.37 -11.25
N GLY A 188 4.11 -8.15 -12.53
CA GLY A 188 3.37 -7.27 -13.45
C GLY A 188 3.85 -5.81 -13.38
N VAL A 189 4.49 -5.40 -12.27
CA VAL A 189 5.07 -4.06 -12.12
C VAL A 189 6.24 -3.85 -13.09
N ASP A 190 6.99 -4.90 -13.37
CA ASP A 190 8.05 -4.95 -14.39
C ASP A 190 7.50 -4.72 -15.81
N VAL A 191 6.34 -5.31 -16.10
CA VAL A 191 5.64 -5.13 -17.39
C VAL A 191 5.14 -3.70 -17.54
N LEU A 192 4.47 -3.16 -16.52
CA LEU A 192 3.99 -1.77 -16.53
C LEU A 192 5.12 -0.75 -16.74
N ALA A 193 6.28 -0.99 -16.11
CA ALA A 193 7.45 -0.13 -16.29
C ALA A 193 8.04 -0.25 -17.71
N SER A 194 8.06 -1.45 -18.28
CA SER A 194 8.54 -1.68 -19.65
C SER A 194 7.63 -1.01 -20.69
N GLU A 195 6.31 -1.16 -20.54
CA GLU A 195 5.33 -0.49 -21.41
C GLU A 195 5.43 1.05 -21.31
N ALA A 196 5.68 1.58 -20.11
CA ALA A 196 5.90 3.01 -19.92
C ALA A 196 7.19 3.50 -20.62
N LEU A 197 8.27 2.69 -20.60
CA LEU A 197 9.51 3.00 -21.33
C LEU A 197 9.31 3.02 -22.84
N GLU A 198 8.58 2.04 -23.38
CA GLU A 198 8.23 2.00 -24.81
C GLU A 198 7.43 3.25 -25.21
N ARG A 199 6.41 3.60 -24.42
CA ARG A 199 5.63 4.82 -24.64
C ARG A 199 6.49 6.08 -24.60
N LEU A 200 7.42 6.18 -23.64
CA LEU A 200 8.35 7.32 -23.53
C LEU A 200 9.40 7.39 -24.65
N ALA A 201 9.61 6.31 -25.40
CA ALA A 201 10.45 6.31 -26.60
C ALA A 201 9.70 6.88 -27.82
N GLU A 202 8.36 6.79 -27.82
CA GLU A 202 7.52 7.34 -28.89
C GLU A 202 7.18 8.82 -28.72
N VAL A 203 7.28 9.37 -27.50
CA VAL A 203 7.02 10.80 -27.25
C VAL A 203 8.03 11.64 -28.02
N PRO A 204 7.63 12.35 -29.10
CA PRO A 204 8.55 13.15 -29.88
C PRO A 204 9.09 14.30 -29.02
N GLU A 205 10.39 14.58 -29.14
CA GLU A 205 11.01 15.75 -28.53
C GLU A 205 10.18 16.99 -28.88
N ALA A 206 9.69 17.69 -27.84
CA ALA A 206 8.88 18.91 -27.88
C ALA A 206 8.11 19.13 -29.19
N VAL A 207 6.83 18.71 -29.24
CA VAL A 207 5.90 19.07 -30.32
C VAL A 207 5.96 20.58 -30.53
N THR A 208 6.72 20.99 -31.54
CA THR A 208 6.91 22.39 -31.86
C THR A 208 5.71 22.77 -32.70
N PHE A 209 4.73 23.41 -32.08
CA PHE A 209 3.59 23.92 -32.82
C PHE A 209 4.11 24.94 -33.83
N PRO A 210 3.80 24.80 -35.13
CA PRO A 210 4.15 25.82 -36.11
C PRO A 210 3.56 27.16 -35.66
N PRO A 211 4.21 28.29 -35.97
CA PRO A 211 3.72 29.61 -35.58
C PRO A 211 2.26 29.74 -36.01
N LYS A 212 1.41 30.20 -35.07
CA LYS A 212 -0.03 30.41 -35.31
C LYS A 212 -0.18 31.11 -36.67
N PRO A 213 -0.87 30.53 -37.66
CA PRO A 213 -1.05 31.17 -38.95
C PRO A 213 -1.63 32.56 -38.72
N ALA A 214 -1.13 33.55 -39.47
CA ALA A 214 -1.58 34.93 -39.37
C ALA A 214 -3.11 34.94 -39.35
N SER A 215 -3.66 35.56 -38.30
CA SER A 215 -5.10 35.59 -38.07
C SER A 215 -5.77 36.13 -39.33
N THR A 216 -6.43 35.27 -40.10
CA THR A 216 -7.39 35.67 -41.12
C THR A 216 -8.64 36.12 -40.39
N GLN A 217 -8.51 37.20 -39.61
CA GLN A 217 -9.69 37.92 -39.16
C GLN A 217 -10.44 38.30 -40.43
N PRO A 218 -11.71 37.89 -40.59
CA PRO A 218 -12.53 38.40 -41.67
C PRO A 218 -12.47 39.91 -41.55
N SER A 219 -11.95 40.57 -42.58
CA SER A 219 -12.10 42.02 -42.70
C SER A 219 -13.59 42.28 -42.52
N ALA A 220 -13.96 43.05 -41.50
CA ALA A 220 -15.34 43.38 -41.20
C ALA A 220 -15.88 44.23 -42.36
N GLY A 221 -16.34 43.56 -43.42
CA GLY A 221 -17.21 44.16 -44.39
C GLY A 221 -18.48 44.55 -43.65
N GLU A 222 -18.86 45.82 -43.75
CA GLU A 222 -20.15 46.38 -43.35
C GLU A 222 -21.28 45.61 -44.05
N GLY A 223 -21.60 44.42 -43.52
CA GLY A 223 -22.73 43.60 -43.92
C GLY A 223 -23.91 43.94 -43.03
N ALA A 224 -24.93 44.54 -43.65
CA ALA A 224 -26.16 45.00 -43.04
C ALA A 224 -26.75 44.05 -41.98
N ALA A 225 -27.12 44.63 -40.85
CA ALA A 225 -27.84 44.00 -39.75
C ALA A 225 -29.11 43.30 -40.28
N SER A 226 -29.05 41.97 -40.38
CA SER A 226 -30.24 41.14 -40.50
C SER A 226 -30.57 40.62 -39.11
N SER A 227 -31.61 41.19 -38.51
CA SER A 227 -32.10 40.83 -37.19
C SER A 227 -32.33 39.32 -37.09
N PRO A 228 -31.82 38.64 -36.03
CA PRO A 228 -32.08 37.22 -35.85
C PRO A 228 -33.56 37.01 -35.52
N ALA A 229 -34.24 36.21 -36.35
CA ALA A 229 -35.59 35.75 -36.05
C ALA A 229 -35.56 34.92 -34.76
N THR A 230 -36.20 35.43 -33.71
CA THR A 230 -36.46 34.72 -32.47
C THR A 230 -37.31 33.49 -32.77
N ARG A 231 -36.66 32.33 -32.90
CA ARG A 231 -37.35 31.04 -32.93
C ARG A 231 -37.62 30.67 -31.48
N THR A 232 -38.84 30.92 -31.03
CA THR A 232 -39.39 30.39 -29.77
C THR A 232 -39.28 28.86 -29.83
N ALA A 233 -38.30 28.31 -29.12
CA ALA A 233 -38.23 26.88 -28.88
C ALA A 233 -39.36 26.53 -27.91
N ASP A 234 -40.33 25.79 -28.42
CA ASP A 234 -41.41 25.18 -27.65
C ASP A 234 -40.76 24.29 -26.59
N VAL A 235 -40.92 24.66 -25.32
CA VAL A 235 -40.36 23.93 -24.18
C VAL A 235 -41.21 22.68 -24.00
N ALA A 236 -40.74 21.57 -24.56
CA ALA A 236 -41.33 20.26 -24.33
C ALA A 236 -41.25 19.94 -22.82
N ASP A 237 -42.43 19.71 -22.24
CA ASP A 237 -42.66 19.31 -20.86
C ASP A 237 -41.85 18.04 -20.51
N PRO A 238 -40.94 18.08 -19.53
CA PRO A 238 -40.12 16.93 -19.13
C PRO A 238 -40.92 15.80 -18.44
N SER A 239 -42.24 15.91 -18.33
CA SER A 239 -43.10 14.91 -17.67
C SER A 239 -43.44 13.68 -18.53
N GLN A 240 -42.98 13.59 -19.78
CA GLN A 240 -43.27 12.46 -20.68
C GLN A 240 -42.07 11.51 -20.92
N LEU A 241 -41.35 11.12 -19.86
CA LEU A 241 -40.43 9.99 -19.97
C LEU A 241 -41.21 8.66 -20.00
N PRO A 242 -41.08 7.82 -21.03
CA PRO A 242 -41.72 6.52 -21.08
C PRO A 242 -41.17 5.65 -19.95
N SER A 243 -42.07 5.16 -19.10
CA SER A 243 -41.76 4.18 -18.05
C SER A 243 -41.44 2.83 -18.70
N VAL A 244 -40.18 2.61 -19.05
CA VAL A 244 -39.70 1.31 -19.53
C VAL A 244 -39.51 0.43 -18.31
N ARG A 245 -40.51 -0.41 -18.01
CA ARG A 245 -40.37 -1.46 -16.99
C ARG A 245 -39.35 -2.49 -17.47
N PRO A 246 -38.30 -2.82 -16.70
CA PRO A 246 -37.41 -3.92 -17.03
C PRO A 246 -38.18 -5.25 -16.90
N THR A 247 -38.46 -5.88 -18.03
CA THR A 247 -38.96 -7.26 -18.08
C THR A 247 -37.82 -8.17 -17.63
N THR A 248 -37.83 -8.56 -16.36
CA THR A 248 -36.88 -9.54 -15.83
C THR A 248 -37.37 -10.92 -16.26
N GLN A 249 -36.75 -11.47 -17.30
CA GLN A 249 -37.00 -12.83 -17.75
C GLN A 249 -36.40 -13.80 -16.70
N PRO A 250 -37.20 -14.68 -16.08
CA PRO A 250 -36.70 -15.62 -15.08
C PRO A 250 -35.73 -16.62 -15.71
N ALA A 251 -34.64 -16.90 -14.99
CA ALA A 251 -33.64 -17.89 -15.37
C ALA A 251 -34.27 -19.30 -15.38
N PRO A 252 -33.97 -20.14 -16.38
CA PRO A 252 -34.45 -21.52 -16.42
C PRO A 252 -33.85 -22.34 -15.28
N GLU A 253 -34.69 -23.07 -14.57
CA GLU A 253 -34.29 -24.01 -13.52
C GLU A 253 -33.34 -25.08 -14.07
N PRO A 254 -32.27 -25.45 -13.34
CA PRO A 254 -31.45 -26.60 -13.68
C PRO A 254 -32.24 -27.89 -13.42
N GLY A 255 -32.46 -28.67 -14.48
CA GLY A 255 -33.11 -29.97 -14.45
C GLY A 255 -32.38 -30.96 -13.53
N ARG A 256 -33.18 -31.76 -12.81
CA ARG A 256 -32.74 -32.89 -11.98
C ARG A 256 -32.48 -34.15 -12.80
#